data_AF-A0A524L639-F1
#
_entry.id   AF-A0A524L639-F1
#
_cell.length_a   1.000
_cell.length_b   1.000
_cell.length_c   1.000
_cell.angle_alpha   90.00
_cell.angle_beta   90.00
_cell.angle_gamma   90.00
#
_symmetry.space_group_name_H-M   'P 1'
#
loop_
_entity.id
_entity.type
_entity.pdbx_description
1 polymer ?
#
loop_
_entity_poly.entity_id
_entity_poly.type
_entity_poly.pdbx_seq_one_letter_code
_entity_poly.pdbx_strand_id
1 'polypeptide(L)'
;MVNDKRLGKKNGVGFYRYEGKKRISDPQITSYITVKKKSNLSDDDLVARMVYPMVNEAARCLEDKIATRPKDVDLGMIFGTGFAPFRGGLLSFADTEGISKVHDKLSAFADKYGDRFKPSAALQAIHNSGKGFYAYYGS
;
A
#
# COMPACT_ATOMS: atom_id res chain seq x y z
N MET A 1 -3.73 22.22 3.21
CA MET A 1 -4.74 21.36 3.87
C MET A 1 -4.68 21.43 5.38
N VAL A 2 -3.62 20.95 6.05
CA VAL A 2 -3.55 21.01 7.54
C VAL A 2 -3.54 22.46 8.04
N ASN A 3 -2.70 23.33 7.45
CA ASN A 3 -2.63 24.75 7.80
C ASN A 3 -3.98 25.48 7.63
N ASP A 4 -4.77 25.07 6.65
CA ASP A 4 -6.09 25.65 6.34
C ASP A 4 -7.23 24.99 7.15
N LYS A 5 -6.88 24.26 8.22
CA LYS A 5 -7.81 23.51 9.07
C LYS A 5 -8.72 22.55 8.29
N ARG A 6 -8.25 21.96 7.19
CA ARG A 6 -8.97 20.88 6.48
C ARG A 6 -8.56 19.53 7.05
N LEU A 7 -9.12 19.18 8.21
CA LEU A 7 -8.68 18.05 9.06
C LEU A 7 -9.54 16.78 8.89
N GLY A 8 -10.46 16.78 7.93
CA GLY A 8 -11.31 15.64 7.60
C GLY A 8 -12.70 15.72 8.23
N LYS A 9 -13.29 14.55 8.46
CA LYS A 9 -14.68 14.44 8.92
C LYS A 9 -14.92 15.12 10.27
N LYS A 10 -13.93 15.14 11.17
CA LYS A 10 -14.06 15.67 12.53
C LYS A 10 -14.44 17.16 12.59
N ASN A 11 -14.05 17.94 11.59
CA ASN A 11 -14.36 19.36 11.51
C ASN A 11 -15.11 19.72 10.22
N GLY A 12 -15.77 18.75 9.61
CA GLY A 12 -16.64 18.95 8.46
C GLY A 12 -15.93 19.16 7.12
N VAL A 13 -14.59 19.20 7.08
CA VAL A 13 -13.86 19.54 5.85
C VAL A 13 -12.48 18.90 5.77
N GLY A 14 -12.20 18.23 4.66
CA GLY A 14 -10.93 17.57 4.32
C GLY A 14 -10.74 17.50 2.81
N PHE A 15 -10.47 16.30 2.27
CA PHE A 15 -10.54 16.04 0.83
C PHE A 15 -11.96 16.25 0.26
N TYR A 16 -12.97 16.00 1.10
CA TYR A 16 -14.38 16.29 0.84
C TYR A 16 -14.91 17.29 1.87
N ARG A 17 -16.06 17.91 1.60
CA ARG A 17 -16.90 18.49 2.66
C ARG A 17 -17.82 17.42 3.20
N TYR A 18 -18.10 17.50 4.49
CA TYR A 18 -18.93 16.55 5.21
C TYR A 18 -20.12 17.29 5.82
N GLU A 19 -21.33 16.97 5.33
CA GLU A 19 -22.59 17.46 5.87
C GLU A 19 -23.30 16.28 6.57
N GLY A 20 -23.11 16.20 7.88
CA GLY A 20 -23.52 15.02 8.66
C GLY A 20 -22.82 13.74 8.18
N LYS A 21 -23.60 12.81 7.61
CA LYS A 21 -23.08 11.55 7.04
C LYS A 21 -22.72 11.65 5.56
N LYS A 22 -23.12 12.71 4.85
CA LYS A 22 -22.91 12.87 3.41
C LYS A 22 -21.50 13.37 3.11
N ARG A 23 -20.89 12.84 2.05
CA ARG A 23 -19.63 13.33 1.47
C ARG A 23 -19.95 14.15 0.23
N ILE A 24 -19.49 15.39 0.19
CA ILE A 24 -19.75 16.33 -0.89
C ILE A 24 -18.42 16.75 -1.50
N SER A 25 -18.36 16.76 -2.83
CA SER A 25 -17.19 17.26 -3.56
C SER A 25 -16.93 18.72 -3.19
N ASP A 26 -15.68 19.06 -2.94
CA ASP A 26 -15.28 20.44 -2.65
C ASP A 26 -14.41 20.98 -3.78
N PRO A 27 -14.90 21.94 -4.59
CA PRO A 27 -14.11 22.57 -5.64
C PRO A 27 -12.77 23.14 -5.14
N GLN A 28 -12.69 23.57 -3.87
CA GLN A 28 -11.47 24.08 -3.27
C GLN A 28 -10.37 23.02 -3.16
N ILE A 29 -10.67 21.72 -3.27
CA ILE A 29 -9.62 20.70 -3.23
C ILE A 29 -8.63 20.83 -4.38
N THR A 30 -9.09 21.36 -5.52
CA THR A 30 -8.28 21.50 -6.74
C THR A 30 -7.11 22.46 -6.56
N SER A 31 -7.24 23.49 -5.71
CA SER A 31 -6.13 24.42 -5.43
C SER A 31 -4.98 23.77 -4.67
N TYR A 32 -5.22 22.66 -3.97
CA TYR A 32 -4.19 21.87 -3.28
C TYR A 32 -3.52 20.83 -4.17
N ILE A 33 -4.05 20.58 -5.37
CA ILE A 33 -3.50 19.61 -6.31
C ILE A 33 -2.50 20.34 -7.21
N THR A 34 -1.21 20.14 -6.95
CA THR A 34 -0.12 20.77 -7.71
C THR A 34 0.20 20.05 -9.03
N VAL A 35 -0.36 18.86 -9.23
CA VAL A 35 -0.17 18.05 -10.43
C VAL A 35 -0.95 18.66 -11.58
N LYS A 36 -0.23 19.34 -12.49
CA LYS A 36 -0.83 20.03 -13.64
C LYS A 36 -1.16 19.12 -14.84
N LYS A 37 -0.57 17.93 -14.90
CA LYS A 37 -0.77 16.97 -16.01
C LYS A 37 -1.34 15.67 -15.47
N LYS A 38 -2.49 15.26 -16.01
CA LYS A 38 -3.07 13.95 -15.73
C LYS A 38 -2.09 12.88 -16.22
N SER A 39 -1.63 12.03 -15.32
CA SER A 39 -0.80 10.88 -15.68
C SER A 39 -1.69 9.75 -16.21
N ASN A 40 -1.30 9.15 -17.33
CA ASN A 40 -1.93 7.93 -17.86
C ASN A 40 -1.37 6.70 -17.12
N LEU A 41 -1.58 6.63 -15.81
CA LEU A 41 -1.29 5.41 -15.05
C LEU A 41 -2.40 4.40 -15.33
N SER A 42 -2.02 3.15 -15.57
CA SER A 42 -2.98 2.05 -15.59
C SER A 42 -3.51 1.80 -14.18
N ASP A 43 -4.68 1.17 -14.09
CA ASP A 43 -5.25 0.74 -12.81
C ASP A 43 -4.29 -0.21 -12.07
N ASP A 44 -3.60 -1.08 -12.81
CA ASP A 44 -2.57 -1.97 -12.25
C ASP A 44 -1.41 -1.19 -11.62
N ASP A 45 -0.92 -0.14 -12.28
CA ASP A 45 0.14 0.69 -11.73
C ASP A 45 -0.35 1.50 -10.52
N LEU A 46 -1.62 1.92 -10.51
CA LEU A 46 -2.22 2.57 -9.35
C LEU A 46 -2.29 1.62 -8.15
N VAL A 47 -2.76 0.39 -8.36
CA VAL A 47 -2.80 -0.66 -7.33
C VAL A 47 -1.39 -0.96 -6.84
N ALA A 48 -0.44 -1.20 -7.75
CA ALA A 48 0.95 -1.50 -7.39
C ALA A 48 1.59 -0.38 -6.56
N ARG A 49 1.39 0.89 -6.95
CA ARG A 49 1.92 2.05 -6.21
C ARG A 49 1.33 2.22 -4.80
N MET A 50 0.11 1.74 -4.58
CA MET A 50 -0.54 1.82 -3.27
C MET A 50 -0.22 0.59 -2.41
N VAL A 51 -0.23 -0.60 -3.00
CA VAL A 51 -0.22 -1.87 -2.26
C VAL A 51 1.18 -2.45 -2.12
N TYR A 52 2.03 -2.40 -3.15
CA TYR A 52 3.34 -3.05 -3.07
C TYR A 52 4.27 -2.43 -2.03
N PRO A 53 4.25 -1.10 -1.76
CA PRO A 53 4.98 -0.55 -0.62
C PRO A 53 4.53 -1.13 0.73
N MET A 54 3.23 -1.41 0.90
CA MET A 54 2.74 -2.06 2.11
C MET A 54 3.27 -3.50 2.22
N VAL A 55 3.33 -4.24 1.10
CA VAL A 55 3.95 -5.58 1.07
C VAL A 55 5.44 -5.49 1.44
N ASN A 56 6.14 -4.49 0.93
CA ASN A 56 7.56 -4.27 1.21
C ASN A 56 7.82 -3.99 2.69
N GLU A 57 6.98 -3.19 3.33
CA GLU A 57 7.05 -2.94 4.78
C GLU A 57 6.63 -4.18 5.58
N ALA A 58 5.64 -4.94 5.13
CA ALA A 58 5.27 -6.20 5.77
C ALA A 58 6.41 -7.23 5.75
N ALA A 59 7.22 -7.26 4.68
CA ALA A 59 8.43 -8.08 4.64
C ALA A 59 9.44 -7.68 5.73
N ARG A 60 9.66 -6.37 5.93
CA ARG A 60 10.51 -5.87 7.03
C ARG A 60 9.94 -6.24 8.39
N CYS A 61 8.63 -6.09 8.61
CA CYS A 61 7.98 -6.48 9.86
C CYS A 61 8.16 -7.96 10.21
N LEU A 62 8.23 -8.84 9.21
CA LEU A 62 8.53 -10.26 9.42
C LEU A 62 10.01 -10.50 9.72
N GLU A 63 10.93 -9.82 9.01
CA GLU A 63 12.38 -9.89 9.26
C GLU A 63 12.74 -9.38 10.67
N ASP A 64 12.17 -8.25 11.07
CA ASP A 64 12.33 -7.62 12.38
C ASP A 64 11.57 -8.36 13.50
N LYS A 65 10.85 -9.45 13.17
CA LYS A 65 10.04 -10.26 14.09
C LYS A 65 8.96 -9.47 14.84
N ILE A 66 8.48 -8.37 14.26
CA ILE A 66 7.30 -7.64 14.75
C ILE A 66 6.05 -8.52 14.61
N ALA A 67 5.97 -9.25 13.49
CA ALA A 67 5.08 -10.38 13.32
C ALA A 67 5.90 -11.64 13.09
N THR A 68 5.41 -12.80 13.56
CA THR A 68 6.15 -14.05 13.50
C THR A 68 5.82 -14.89 12.27
N ARG A 69 4.61 -14.76 11.71
CA ARG A 69 4.16 -15.51 10.54
C ARG A 69 3.39 -14.63 9.56
N PRO A 70 3.43 -14.93 8.25
CA PRO A 70 2.65 -14.22 7.24
C PRO A 70 1.15 -14.12 7.57
N LYS A 71 0.57 -15.20 8.12
CA LYS A 71 -0.83 -15.24 8.55
C LYS A 71 -1.18 -14.20 9.61
N ASP A 72 -0.26 -13.91 10.53
CA ASP A 72 -0.51 -12.93 11.60
C ASP A 72 -0.57 -11.51 11.02
N VAL A 73 0.28 -11.21 10.03
CA VAL A 73 0.21 -9.96 9.24
C VAL A 73 -1.11 -9.88 8.47
N ASP A 74 -1.49 -10.96 7.79
CA ASP A 74 -2.71 -10.97 6.98
C ASP A 74 -3.98 -10.76 7.82
N LEU A 75 -4.09 -11.44 8.96
CA LEU A 75 -5.20 -11.21 9.91
C LEU A 75 -5.17 -9.77 10.44
N GLY A 76 -3.99 -9.24 10.78
CA GLY A 76 -3.83 -7.86 11.22
C GLY A 76 -4.28 -6.84 10.18
N MET A 77 -3.94 -7.04 8.91
CA MET A 77 -4.36 -6.17 7.81
C MET A 77 -5.86 -6.27 7.53
N ILE A 78 -6.42 -7.48 7.59
CA ILE A 78 -7.86 -7.70 7.42
C ILE A 78 -8.66 -6.99 8.52
N PHE A 79 -8.35 -7.27 9.79
CA PHE A 79 -9.14 -6.75 10.91
C PHE A 79 -8.78 -5.32 11.31
N GLY A 80 -7.52 -4.90 11.10
CA GLY A 80 -7.04 -3.57 11.48
C GLY A 80 -7.35 -2.50 10.44
N THR A 81 -7.08 -2.76 9.17
CA THR A 81 -7.22 -1.75 8.11
C THR A 81 -8.40 -2.03 7.16
N GLY A 82 -9.06 -3.18 7.30
CA GLY A 82 -10.11 -3.60 6.37
C GLY A 82 -9.58 -4.08 5.03
N PHE A 83 -8.36 -4.61 4.96
CA PHE A 83 -7.83 -5.18 3.72
C PHE A 83 -8.73 -6.33 3.23
N ALA A 84 -8.87 -6.48 1.91
CA ALA A 84 -9.84 -7.35 1.26
C ALA A 84 -9.77 -8.82 1.75
N PRO A 85 -10.74 -9.30 2.56
CA PRO A 85 -10.69 -10.66 3.13
C PRO A 85 -10.74 -11.76 2.08
N PHE A 86 -11.46 -11.53 0.98
CA PHE A 86 -11.57 -12.46 -0.15
C PHE A 86 -10.26 -12.61 -0.95
N ARG A 87 -9.24 -11.81 -0.66
CA ARG A 87 -7.87 -11.96 -1.21
C ARG A 87 -6.92 -12.66 -0.24
N GLY A 88 -7.42 -13.18 0.89
CA GLY A 88 -6.64 -13.87 1.93
C GLY A 88 -5.84 -12.95 2.86
N GLY A 89 -5.63 -11.69 2.47
CA GLY A 89 -4.80 -10.74 3.20
C GLY A 89 -3.78 -10.07 2.27
N LEU A 90 -2.89 -9.26 2.83
CA LEU A 90 -1.90 -8.49 2.09
C LEU A 90 -0.80 -9.39 1.47
N LEU A 91 -0.27 -10.33 2.26
CA LEU A 91 0.79 -11.24 1.86
C LEU A 91 0.26 -12.41 1.03
N SER A 92 -0.95 -12.89 1.33
CA SER A 92 -1.66 -13.85 0.45
C SER A 92 -1.90 -13.24 -0.94
N PHE A 93 -2.29 -11.96 -0.99
CA PHE A 93 -2.38 -11.22 -2.24
C PHE A 93 -1.02 -11.13 -2.95
N ALA A 94 0.07 -10.82 -2.24
CA ALA A 94 1.40 -10.74 -2.83
C ALA A 94 1.89 -12.08 -3.42
N ASP A 95 1.59 -13.20 -2.74
CA ASP A 95 1.92 -14.54 -3.24
C ASP A 95 1.12 -14.89 -4.50
N THR A 96 -0.16 -14.52 -4.55
CA THR A 96 -1.01 -14.70 -5.73
C THR A 96 -0.56 -13.84 -6.90
N GLU A 97 -0.11 -12.61 -6.61
CA GLU A 97 0.39 -11.66 -7.59
C GLU A 97 1.78 -12.07 -8.15
N GLY A 98 2.54 -12.80 -7.34
CA GLY A 98 3.89 -13.27 -7.63
C GLY A 98 4.96 -12.31 -7.09
N ILE A 99 5.84 -12.82 -6.24
CA ILE A 99 6.88 -12.00 -5.57
C ILE A 99 7.82 -11.32 -6.57
N SER A 100 8.17 -11.97 -7.68
CA SER A 100 8.97 -11.35 -8.74
C SER A 100 8.27 -10.14 -9.34
N LYS A 101 6.97 -10.23 -9.62
CA LYS A 101 6.20 -9.10 -10.15
C LYS A 101 6.19 -7.93 -9.15
N VAL A 102 5.99 -8.21 -7.87
CA VAL A 102 6.00 -7.20 -6.80
C VAL A 102 7.37 -6.52 -6.70
N HIS A 103 8.42 -7.31 -6.62
CA HIS A 103 9.81 -6.86 -6.52
C HIS A 103 10.21 -5.99 -7.72
N ASP A 104 9.95 -6.44 -8.93
CA ASP A 104 10.39 -5.77 -10.16
C ASP A 104 9.63 -4.46 -10.38
N LYS A 105 8.34 -4.42 -10.04
CA LYS A 105 7.56 -3.18 -10.07
C LYS A 105 8.04 -2.17 -9.03
N LEU A 106 8.36 -2.62 -7.82
CA LEU A 106 8.94 -1.75 -6.79
C LEU A 106 10.30 -1.20 -7.23
N SER A 107 11.15 -2.02 -7.83
CA SER A 107 12.43 -1.60 -8.40
C SER A 107 12.24 -0.53 -9.48
N ALA A 108 11.37 -0.78 -10.46
CA ALA A 108 11.05 0.19 -11.51
C ALA A 108 10.43 1.50 -10.96
N PHE A 109 9.65 1.42 -9.89
CA PHE A 109 9.13 2.60 -9.21
C PHE A 109 10.19 3.33 -8.38
N ALA A 110 11.18 2.63 -7.84
CA ALA A 110 12.31 3.25 -7.14
C ALA A 110 13.13 4.10 -8.12
N ASP A 111 13.44 3.56 -9.30
CA ASP A 111 14.16 4.29 -10.35
C ASP A 111 13.40 5.55 -10.79
N LYS A 112 12.07 5.46 -10.88
CA LYS A 112 11.23 6.55 -11.39
C LYS A 112 10.81 7.59 -10.36
N TYR A 113 10.57 7.17 -9.12
CA TYR A 113 9.91 7.97 -8.09
C TYR A 113 10.68 8.03 -6.76
N GLY A 114 11.87 7.44 -6.69
CA GLY A 114 12.80 7.50 -5.57
C GLY A 114 12.66 6.38 -4.54
N ASP A 115 13.56 6.42 -3.56
CA ASP A 115 13.85 5.34 -2.60
C ASP A 115 12.67 4.81 -1.78
N ARG A 116 11.58 5.55 -1.66
CA ARG A 116 10.35 5.09 -0.97
C ARG A 116 9.75 3.82 -1.59
N PHE A 117 10.12 3.48 -2.82
CA PHE A 117 9.69 2.25 -3.49
C PHE A 117 10.78 1.18 -3.53
N LYS A 118 11.97 1.44 -2.99
CA LYS A 118 13.09 0.49 -3.04
C LYS A 118 12.71 -0.82 -2.33
N PRO A 119 12.83 -1.98 -2.98
CA PRO A 119 12.65 -3.26 -2.31
C PRO A 119 13.54 -3.37 -1.07
N SER A 120 12.97 -3.86 0.02
CA SER A 120 13.68 -4.16 1.25
C SER A 120 14.59 -5.37 1.07
N ALA A 121 15.61 -5.49 1.93
CA ALA A 121 16.47 -6.68 1.96
C ALA A 121 15.63 -7.95 2.22
N ALA A 122 14.66 -7.89 3.13
CA ALA A 122 13.70 -8.96 3.37
C ALA A 122 12.95 -9.38 2.09
N LEU A 123 12.36 -8.44 1.36
CA LEU A 123 11.63 -8.75 0.13
C LEU A 123 12.56 -9.31 -0.95
N GLN A 124 13.78 -8.78 -1.06
CA GLN A 124 14.81 -9.30 -1.96
C GLN A 124 15.18 -10.75 -1.62
N ALA A 125 15.32 -11.10 -0.34
CA ALA A 125 15.65 -12.46 0.08
C ALA A 125 14.53 -13.46 -0.27
N ILE A 126 13.27 -13.06 -0.07
CA ILE A 126 12.10 -13.86 -0.47
C ILE A 126 12.09 -14.03 -1.99
N HIS A 127 12.26 -12.95 -2.75
CA HIS A 127 12.37 -12.98 -4.21
C HIS A 127 13.46 -13.94 -4.70
N ASN A 128 14.68 -13.82 -4.15
CA ASN A 128 15.83 -14.65 -4.53
C ASN A 128 15.63 -16.15 -4.21
N SER A 129 14.77 -16.47 -3.25
CA SER A 129 14.44 -17.86 -2.91
C SER A 129 13.51 -18.53 -3.93
N GLY A 130 12.86 -17.75 -4.79
CA GLY A 130 11.82 -18.22 -5.73
C GLY A 130 10.51 -18.64 -5.06
N LYS A 131 10.33 -18.35 -3.76
CA LYS A 131 9.14 -18.69 -2.98
C LYS A 131 8.25 -17.46 -2.74
N GLY A 132 6.97 -17.72 -2.42
CA GLY A 132 6.08 -16.75 -1.76
C GLY A 132 6.37 -16.60 -0.27
N PHE A 133 5.76 -15.60 0.38
CA PHE A 133 5.82 -15.38 1.83
C PHE A 133 5.45 -16.65 2.61
N TYR A 134 4.33 -17.29 2.27
CA TYR A 134 3.84 -18.45 3.03
C TYR A 134 4.84 -19.62 2.94
N ALA A 135 5.31 -19.93 1.73
CA ALA A 135 6.29 -20.99 1.51
C ALA A 135 7.69 -20.66 2.07
N TYR A 136 8.08 -19.38 2.10
CA TYR A 136 9.37 -18.94 2.65
C TYR A 136 9.42 -19.08 4.17
N TYR A 137 8.35 -18.70 4.87
CA TYR A 137 8.24 -18.76 6.32
C TYR A 137 7.71 -20.11 6.85
N GLY A 138 7.38 -21.05 5.96
CA GLY A 138 6.93 -22.40 6.34
C GLY A 138 5.52 -22.41 6.97
N SER A 139 4.63 -21.54 6.49
CA SER A 139 3.27 -21.35 7.01
C SER A 139 2.19 -21.66 5.99
#